data_AF-A0A3F3QDT8-F1
#
_entry.id   AF-A0A3F3QDT8-F1
#
_cell.length_a   1.000
_cell.length_b   1.000
_cell.length_c   1.000
_cell.angle_alpha   90.00
_cell.angle_beta   90.00
_cell.angle_gamma   90.00
#
_symmetry.space_group_name_H-M   'P 1'
#
loop_
_entity.id
_entity.type
_entity.pdbx_description
1 polymer ?
#
loop_
_entity_poly.entity_id
_entity_poly.type
_entity_poly.pdbx_seq_one_letter_code
_entity_poly.pdbx_strand_id
1 'polypeptide(L)'
;MTALHWAAYNGHTEIVDILSQKKGLLARTNIAGRTALHLAAMKSQFAVVELLLRKSMPLENRCLSGLTPLHYACMADNCEVTKLLLISGANIEAQADSDQRRPVHLAAVRGSMALLNLLCDKGASLDARDTAGDRALCV
;
A
#
# COMPACT_ATOMS: atom_id res chain seq x y z
N MET A 1 4.21 0.91 18.15
CA MET A 1 4.83 1.82 17.17
C MET A 1 6.34 1.81 17.44
N THR A 2 7.19 1.58 16.43
CA THR A 2 8.67 1.48 16.62
C THR A 2 9.41 2.61 15.90
N ALA A 3 10.71 2.77 16.16
CA ALA A 3 11.54 3.75 15.46
C ALA A 3 11.48 3.61 13.93
N LEU A 4 11.42 2.37 13.42
CA LEU A 4 11.30 2.09 11.99
C LEU A 4 9.98 2.64 11.41
N HIS A 5 8.87 2.55 12.16
CA HIS A 5 7.58 3.10 11.71
C HIS A 5 7.64 4.62 11.55
N TRP A 6 8.27 5.32 12.48
CA TRP A 6 8.45 6.78 12.41
C TRP A 6 9.40 7.19 11.29
N ALA A 7 10.52 6.49 11.13
CA ALA A 7 11.45 6.74 10.04
C ALA A 7 10.78 6.56 8.68
N ALA A 8 10.01 5.48 8.52
CA ALA A 8 9.28 5.20 7.29
C ALA A 8 8.16 6.21 7.00
N TYR A 9 7.46 6.68 8.03
CA TYR A 9 6.42 7.69 7.91
C TYR A 9 6.97 9.06 7.48
N ASN A 10 8.13 9.45 8.01
CA ASN A 10 8.76 10.75 7.71
C ASN A 10 9.68 10.72 6.48
N GLY A 11 9.94 9.55 5.88
CA GLY A 11 10.79 9.45 4.70
C GLY A 11 12.30 9.42 5.00
N HIS A 12 12.72 9.13 6.24
CA HIS A 12 14.13 9.09 6.62
C HIS A 12 14.81 7.79 6.17
N THR A 13 15.19 7.74 4.89
CA THR A 13 15.79 6.58 4.20
C THR A 13 17.03 6.02 4.89
N GLU A 14 17.95 6.87 5.33
CA GLU A 14 19.18 6.45 6.01
C GLU A 14 18.90 5.71 7.33
N ILE A 15 17.97 6.25 8.12
CA ILE A 15 17.54 5.63 9.37
C ILE A 15 16.85 4.30 9.08
N VAL A 16 16.03 4.24 8.02
CA VAL A 16 15.39 2.99 7.58
C VAL A 16 16.44 1.95 7.19
N ASP A 17 17.49 2.32 6.44
CA ASP A 17 18.53 1.36 6.04
C ASP A 17 19.31 0.84 7.25
N ILE A 18 19.73 1.71 8.17
CA ILE A 18 20.40 1.31 9.43
C ILE A 18 19.51 0.37 10.25
N LEU A 19 18.23 0.72 10.42
CA LEU A 19 17.29 -0.10 11.19
C LEU A 19 16.93 -1.40 10.47
N SER A 20 16.97 -1.44 9.13
CA SER A 20 16.70 -2.64 8.35
C SER A 20 17.76 -3.73 8.53
N GLN A 21 18.99 -3.35 8.87
CA GLN A 21 20.08 -4.29 9.15
C GLN A 21 19.83 -5.11 10.43
N LYS A 22 19.02 -4.60 11.36
CA LYS A 22 18.65 -5.33 12.58
C LYS A 22 17.52 -6.31 12.28
N LYS A 23 17.86 -7.61 12.17
CA LYS A 23 16.90 -8.71 11.98
C LYS A 23 15.76 -8.66 13.00
N GLY A 24 14.53 -8.81 12.52
CA GLY A 24 13.31 -8.86 13.34
C GLY A 24 12.56 -7.53 13.50
N LEU A 25 13.14 -6.39 13.12
CA LEU A 25 12.45 -5.09 13.17
C LEU A 25 11.51 -4.86 11.99
N LEU A 26 11.83 -5.41 10.81
CA LEU A 26 11.06 -5.24 9.58
C LEU A 26 9.66 -5.85 9.67
N ALA A 27 9.53 -7.03 10.27
CA ALA A 27 8.26 -7.75 10.41
C ALA A 27 7.37 -7.22 11.55
N ARG A 28 7.86 -6.29 12.38
CA ARG A 28 7.07 -5.76 13.49
C ARG A 28 5.94 -4.88 12.97
N THR A 29 4.75 -5.11 13.50
CA THR A 29 3.55 -4.31 13.27
C THR A 29 3.33 -3.31 14.40
N ASN A 30 2.59 -2.24 14.13
CA ASN A 30 2.09 -1.33 15.16
C ASN A 30 0.76 -1.84 15.77
N ILE A 31 0.17 -1.05 16.68
CA ILE A 31 -1.10 -1.39 17.34
C ILE A 31 -2.28 -1.58 16.36
N ALA A 32 -2.18 -1.03 15.15
CA ALA A 32 -3.17 -1.17 14.09
C ALA A 32 -2.84 -2.32 13.12
N GLY A 33 -1.83 -3.15 13.43
CA GLY A 33 -1.34 -4.22 12.55
C GLY A 33 -0.56 -3.72 11.32
N ARG A 34 -0.25 -2.43 11.24
CA ARG A 34 0.46 -1.84 10.09
C ARG A 34 1.96 -2.06 10.22
N THR A 35 2.63 -2.42 9.13
CA THR A 35 4.10 -2.47 9.03
C THR A 35 4.68 -1.12 8.62
N ALA A 36 6.01 -1.00 8.61
CA ALA A 36 6.70 0.18 8.09
C ALA A 36 6.32 0.49 6.63
N LEU A 37 6.12 -0.54 5.80
CA LEU A 37 5.73 -0.39 4.39
C LEU A 37 4.35 0.26 4.22
N HIS A 38 3.38 -0.07 5.08
CA HIS A 38 2.07 0.57 5.07
C HIS A 38 2.16 2.08 5.32
N LEU A 39 3.00 2.49 6.28
CA LEU A 39 3.17 3.91 6.63
C LEU A 39 3.93 4.66 5.55
N ALA A 40 4.96 4.05 4.96
CA ALA A 40 5.68 4.63 3.84
C ALA A 40 4.77 4.83 2.61
N ALA A 41 3.93 3.83 2.29
CA ALA A 41 2.95 3.92 1.22
C ALA A 41 1.89 5.00 1.47
N MET A 42 1.35 5.07 2.70
CA MET A 42 0.38 6.09 3.10
C MET A 42 0.95 7.52 2.98
N LYS A 43 2.25 7.68 3.25
CA LYS A 43 2.94 8.97 3.17
C LYS A 43 3.67 9.20 1.85
N SER A 44 3.44 8.37 0.84
CA SER A 44 4.00 8.59 -0.50
C SER A 44 5.53 8.59 -0.54
N GLN A 45 6.18 7.91 0.40
CA GLN A 45 7.64 7.94 0.56
C GLN A 45 8.34 6.96 -0.40
N PHE A 46 8.46 7.33 -1.67
CA PHE A 46 9.00 6.48 -2.74
C PHE A 46 10.33 5.81 -2.37
N ALA A 47 11.33 6.58 -1.95
CA ALA A 47 12.66 6.06 -1.66
C ALA A 47 12.68 5.06 -0.50
N VAL A 48 11.82 5.26 0.51
CA VAL A 48 11.65 4.31 1.61
C VAL A 48 10.96 3.03 1.12
N VAL A 49 9.90 3.17 0.32
CA VAL A 49 9.20 2.01 -0.26
C VAL A 49 10.17 1.18 -1.09
N GLU A 50 10.94 1.80 -1.98
CA GLU A 50 11.94 1.12 -2.79
C GLU A 50 12.97 0.35 -1.93
N LEU A 51 13.52 1.00 -0.90
CA LEU A 51 14.44 0.34 0.03
C LEU A 51 13.81 -0.86 0.73
N LEU A 52 12.57 -0.72 1.23
CA LEU A 52 11.87 -1.81 1.91
C LEU A 52 11.56 -2.98 0.97
N LEU A 53 11.24 -2.70 -0.30
CA LEU A 53 11.02 -3.71 -1.34
C LEU A 53 12.31 -4.47 -1.66
N ARG A 54 13.46 -3.77 -1.76
CA ARG A 54 14.77 -4.41 -1.97
C ARG A 54 15.17 -5.35 -0.85
N LYS A 55 14.65 -5.15 0.37
CA LYS A 55 14.88 -6.04 1.53
C LYS A 55 13.88 -7.20 1.60
N SER A 56 13.11 -7.45 0.53
CA SER A 56 12.13 -8.54 0.39
C SER A 56 11.09 -8.59 1.51
N MET A 57 10.58 -7.42 1.91
CA MET A 57 9.48 -7.34 2.86
C MET A 57 8.19 -7.94 2.27
N PRO A 58 7.37 -8.64 3.06
CA PRO A 58 6.10 -9.16 2.59
C PRO A 58 5.14 -8.03 2.23
N LEU A 59 4.71 -8.02 0.96
CA LEU A 59 3.83 -7.04 0.34
C LEU A 59 2.36 -7.24 0.72
N GLU A 60 2.00 -8.48 1.01
CA GLU A 60 0.61 -8.89 1.29
C GLU A 60 0.27 -8.85 2.78
N ASN A 61 1.13 -8.25 3.62
CA ASN A 61 0.79 -8.06 5.02
C ASN A 61 -0.47 -7.21 5.11
N ARG A 62 -1.49 -7.77 5.78
CA ARG A 62 -2.74 -7.07 6.07
C ARG A 62 -2.65 -6.41 7.43
N CYS A 63 -3.12 -5.17 7.52
CA CYS A 63 -3.34 -4.54 8.82
C CYS A 63 -4.64 -5.06 9.47
N LEU A 64 -4.97 -4.60 10.67
CA LEU A 64 -6.18 -5.06 11.38
C LEU A 64 -7.50 -4.76 10.64
N SER A 65 -7.52 -3.81 9.72
CA SER A 65 -8.66 -3.54 8.85
C SER A 65 -8.59 -4.29 7.51
N GLY A 66 -7.65 -5.23 7.37
CA GLY A 66 -7.43 -6.02 6.15
C GLY A 66 -6.80 -5.25 4.99
N LEU A 67 -6.40 -3.99 5.19
CA LEU A 67 -5.79 -3.19 4.12
C LEU A 67 -4.33 -3.61 3.91
N THR A 68 -3.94 -3.73 2.65
CA THR A 68 -2.55 -3.95 2.22
C THR A 68 -1.83 -2.61 1.98
N PRO A 69 -0.49 -2.58 1.85
CA PRO A 69 0.25 -1.38 1.48
C PRO A 69 -0.23 -0.74 0.17
N LEU A 70 -0.68 -1.54 -0.80
CA LEU A 70 -1.22 -1.05 -2.07
C LEU A 70 -2.50 -0.22 -1.87
N HIS A 71 -3.39 -0.64 -0.95
CA HIS A 71 -4.56 0.16 -0.59
C HIS A 71 -4.16 1.53 -0.04
N TYR A 72 -3.13 1.59 0.81
CA TYR A 72 -2.63 2.86 1.34
C TYR A 72 -2.00 3.75 0.27
N ALA A 73 -1.28 3.18 -0.70
CA ALA A 73 -0.73 3.92 -1.83
C ALA A 73 -1.83 4.54 -2.71
N CYS A 74 -2.92 3.79 -2.96
CA CYS A 74 -4.08 4.28 -3.70
C CYS A 74 -4.84 5.35 -2.92
N MET A 75 -4.99 5.17 -1.60
CA MET A 75 -5.62 6.17 -0.73
C MET A 75 -4.81 7.47 -0.62
N ALA A 76 -3.47 7.37 -0.72
CA ALA A 76 -2.57 8.51 -0.78
C ALA A 76 -2.52 9.19 -2.16
N ASP A 77 -3.22 8.62 -3.15
CA ASP A 77 -3.26 9.10 -4.54
C ASP A 77 -1.87 9.24 -5.20
N ASN A 78 -0.99 8.26 -4.94
CA ASN A 78 0.37 8.31 -5.47
C ASN A 78 0.60 7.22 -6.52
N CYS A 79 0.64 7.64 -7.78
CA CYS A 79 0.88 6.80 -8.93
C CYS A 79 2.26 6.12 -8.91
N GLU A 80 3.32 6.80 -8.46
CA GLU A 80 4.69 6.26 -8.51
C GLU A 80 4.90 5.15 -7.48
N VAL A 81 4.41 5.35 -6.26
CA VAL A 81 4.43 4.31 -5.21
C VAL A 81 3.53 3.14 -5.60
N THR A 82 2.37 3.41 -6.19
CA THR A 82 1.44 2.38 -6.67
C THR A 82 2.08 1.55 -7.78
N LYS A 83 2.71 2.17 -8.78
CA LYS A 83 3.49 1.49 -9.83
C LYS A 83 4.57 0.59 -9.23
N LEU A 84 5.37 1.11 -8.29
CA LEU A 84 6.43 0.34 -7.64
C LEU A 84 5.88 -0.92 -6.95
N LEU A 85 4.80 -0.78 -6.18
CA LEU A 85 4.18 -1.91 -5.48
C LEU A 85 3.63 -2.95 -6.46
N LEU A 86 3.04 -2.52 -7.58
CA LEU A 86 2.55 -3.43 -8.61
C LEU A 86 3.69 -4.16 -9.34
N ILE A 87 4.78 -3.47 -9.66
CA ILE A 87 5.97 -4.07 -10.29
C ILE A 87 6.64 -5.08 -9.34
N SER A 88 6.60 -4.84 -8.02
CA SER A 88 7.13 -5.78 -7.03
C SER A 88 6.21 -6.97 -6.76
N GLY A 89 5.05 -7.06 -7.43
CA GLY A 89 4.15 -8.20 -7.37
C GLY A 89 3.07 -8.09 -6.30
N ALA A 90 2.75 -6.87 -5.82
CA ALA A 90 1.59 -6.69 -4.95
C ALA A 90 0.30 -7.08 -5.68
N ASN A 91 -0.61 -7.71 -4.95
CA ASN A 91 -1.88 -8.15 -5.50
C ASN A 91 -2.80 -6.94 -5.77
N ILE A 92 -3.01 -6.66 -7.07
CA ILE A 92 -3.88 -5.57 -7.54
C ILE A 92 -5.35 -5.76 -7.16
N GLU A 93 -5.75 -7.02 -7.00
CA GLU A 93 -7.11 -7.45 -6.68
C GLU A 93 -7.32 -7.71 -5.18
N ALA A 94 -6.35 -7.32 -4.34
CA ALA A 94 -6.41 -7.49 -2.90
C ALA A 94 -7.70 -6.87 -2.34
N GLN A 95 -8.39 -7.62 -1.49
CA GLN A 95 -9.62 -7.19 -0.84
C GLN A 95 -9.34 -6.80 0.61
N ALA A 96 -9.84 -5.63 1.02
CA ALA A 96 -9.89 -5.24 2.41
C ALA A 96 -10.88 -6.11 3.18
N ASP A 97 -10.55 -6.52 4.41
CA ASP A 97 -11.42 -7.40 5.19
C ASP A 97 -12.70 -6.69 5.66
N SER A 98 -12.67 -5.37 5.93
CA SER A 98 -13.83 -4.62 6.44
C SER A 98 -14.93 -4.43 5.39
N ASP A 99 -14.56 -4.04 4.17
CA ASP A 99 -15.50 -3.55 3.16
C ASP A 99 -15.34 -4.26 1.80
N GLN A 100 -14.47 -5.28 1.72
CA GLN A 100 -14.09 -5.94 0.47
C GLN A 100 -13.61 -4.97 -0.63
N ARG A 101 -13.28 -3.74 -0.23
CA ARG A 101 -12.78 -2.70 -1.12
C ARG A 101 -11.44 -3.14 -1.67
N ARG A 102 -11.27 -2.90 -2.96
CA ARG A 102 -10.04 -3.14 -3.70
C ARG A 102 -9.31 -1.82 -3.94
N PRO A 103 -8.01 -1.85 -4.31
CA PRO A 103 -7.26 -0.66 -4.70
C PRO A 103 -7.98 0.24 -5.71
N VAL A 104 -8.67 -0.35 -6.70
CA VAL A 104 -9.48 0.38 -7.70
C VAL A 104 -10.64 1.17 -7.11
N HIS A 105 -11.34 0.64 -6.10
CA HIS A 105 -12.42 1.36 -5.44
C HIS A 105 -11.88 2.58 -4.70
N LEU A 106 -10.71 2.45 -4.06
CA LEU A 106 -10.05 3.58 -3.42
C LEU A 106 -9.60 4.63 -4.43
N ALA A 107 -9.02 4.22 -5.56
CA ALA A 107 -8.64 5.12 -6.64
C ALA A 107 -9.84 5.92 -7.19
N ALA A 108 -10.98 5.26 -7.36
CA ALA A 108 -12.21 5.88 -7.83
C ALA A 108 -12.82 6.84 -6.83
N VAL A 109 -12.86 6.49 -5.53
CA VAL A 109 -13.30 7.39 -4.45
C VAL A 109 -12.45 8.66 -4.39
N ARG A 110 -11.17 8.58 -4.75
CA ARG A 110 -10.28 9.74 -4.86
C ARG A 110 -10.50 10.56 -6.14
N GLY A 111 -11.22 10.03 -7.13
CA GLY A 111 -11.42 10.67 -8.43
C GLY A 111 -10.17 10.74 -9.30
N SER A 112 -9.16 9.90 -9.02
CA SER A 112 -7.87 9.97 -9.68
C SER A 112 -7.84 9.14 -10.96
N MET A 113 -8.10 9.81 -12.09
CA MET A 113 -8.04 9.18 -13.42
C MET A 113 -6.66 8.58 -13.73
N ALA A 114 -5.58 9.23 -13.29
CA ALA A 114 -4.23 8.73 -13.51
C ALA A 114 -4.00 7.40 -12.79
N LEU A 115 -4.48 7.27 -11.55
CA LEU A 115 -4.33 6.06 -10.76
C LEU A 115 -5.25 4.94 -11.25
N LEU A 116 -6.46 5.28 -11.71
CA LEU A 116 -7.37 4.34 -12.37
C LEU A 116 -6.78 3.80 -13.67
N ASN A 117 -6.24 4.66 -14.55
CA ASN A 117 -5.59 4.24 -15.79
C ASN A 117 -4.42 3.30 -15.51
N LEU A 118 -3.57 3.65 -14.54
CA LEU A 118 -2.45 2.82 -14.10
C LEU A 118 -2.90 1.45 -13.61
N LEU A 119 -3.94 1.38 -12.78
CA LEU A 119 -4.49 0.11 -12.30
C LEU A 119 -5.10 -0.70 -13.45
N CYS A 120 -5.82 -0.05 -14.37
CA CYS A 120 -6.41 -0.67 -15.56
C CYS A 120 -5.33 -1.22 -16.51
N ASP A 121 -4.26 -0.45 -16.75
CA ASP A 121 -3.10 -0.86 -17.55
C ASP A 121 -2.39 -2.08 -16.97
N LYS A 122 -2.47 -2.25 -15.65
CA LYS A 122 -1.95 -3.41 -14.91
C LYS A 122 -2.96 -4.56 -14.78
N GLY A 123 -4.14 -4.43 -15.39
CA GLY A 123 -5.15 -5.49 -15.47
C GLY A 123 -6.12 -5.54 -14.28
N ALA A 124 -6.29 -4.44 -13.55
CA ALA A 124 -7.27 -4.39 -12.48
C ALA A 124 -8.71 -4.52 -13.00
N SER A 125 -9.54 -5.30 -12.31
CA SER A 125 -10.94 -5.46 -12.65
C SER A 125 -11.77 -4.28 -12.14
N LEU A 126 -12.28 -3.48 -13.08
CA LEU A 126 -13.20 -2.37 -12.79
C LEU A 126 -14.64 -2.85 -12.48
N ASP A 127 -14.92 -4.12 -12.79
CA ASP A 127 -16.22 -4.77 -12.56
C ASP A 127 -16.34 -5.40 -11.18
N ALA A 128 -15.27 -5.37 -10.40
CA ALA A 128 -15.30 -5.83 -9.02
C ALA A 128 -16.34 -5.04 -8.22
N ARG A 129 -17.09 -5.76 -7.38
CA ARG A 129 -18.06 -5.20 -6.44
C ARG A 129 -17.50 -5.21 -5.04
N ASP A 130 -17.75 -4.16 -4.28
CA ASP A 130 -17.50 -4.11 -2.84
C ASP A 130 -18.68 -4.73 -2.05
N THR A 131 -18.63 -4.70 -0.71
CA THR A 131 -19.72 -5.24 0.12
C THR A 131 -21.05 -4.49 -0.02
N ALA A 132 -21.04 -3.24 -0.49
CA ALA A 132 -22.25 -2.48 -0.80
C ALA A 132 -22.85 -2.88 -2.16
N GLY A 133 -22.12 -3.67 -2.96
CA GLY A 133 -22.48 -4.04 -4.32
C GLY A 133 -22.10 -2.98 -5.35
N ASP A 134 -21.39 -1.93 -4.92
CA ASP A 134 -20.95 -0.84 -5.77
C ASP A 134 -19.74 -1.29 -6.59
N ARG A 135 -19.76 -0.93 -7.88
CA ARG A 135 -18.61 -1.08 -8.76
C ARG A 135 -17.65 0.07 -8.48
N ALA A 136 -16.37 -0.15 -8.74
CA ALA A 136 -15.37 0.91 -8.65
C ALA A 136 -15.76 2.17 -9.45
N LEU A 137 -16.46 2.03 -10.58
CA LEU A 137 -16.89 3.13 -11.44
C LEU A 137 -18.40 3.45 -11.37
N CYS A 138 -19.07 3.28 -10.23
CA CYS A 138 -20.42 3.84 -10.08
C CYS A 138 -20.35 5.39 -10.10
N VAL A 139 -20.36 5.96 -11.30
CA VAL A 139 -20.55 7.39 -11.59
C VAL A 139 -21.97 7.60 -12.09
#